data_AF-A0A357M3X2-F1
#
_entry.id   AF-A0A357M3X2-F1
#
_cell.length_a   1.000
_cell.length_b   1.000
_cell.length_c   1.000
_cell.angle_alpha   90.00
_cell.angle_beta   90.00
_cell.angle_gamma   90.00
#
_symmetry.space_group_name_H-M   'P 1'
#
loop_
_entity.id
_entity.type
_entity.pdbx_description
1 polymer ?
#
loop_
_entity_poly.entity_id
_entity_poly.type
_entity_poly.pdbx_seq_one_letter_code
_entity_poly.pdbx_strand_id
1 'polypeptide(L)'
;MMRWDQYFYESAILKIAAGDRLTLQHLNYDEFNQEAMKYAVSVPAEELVKKAIDVRMNIIGTIRDMPEDKKVETYTDADGKEFFIPQYLKAS
;
A
#
# COMPACT_ATOMS: atom_id res chain seq x y z
N MET A 1 0.91 3.96 10.06
CA MET A 1 1.48 2.90 9.21
C MET A 1 0.41 2.00 8.61
N MET A 2 -0.39 1.25 9.40
CA MET A 2 -1.37 0.28 8.86
C MET A 2 -2.28 0.81 7.74
N ARG A 3 -2.92 1.99 7.90
CA ARG A 3 -3.79 2.55 6.86
C ARG A 3 -3.05 2.93 5.57
N TRP A 4 -1.82 3.45 5.71
CA TRP A 4 -0.95 3.69 4.56
C TRP A 4 -0.63 2.37 3.86
N ASP A 5 -0.24 1.34 4.61
CA ASP A 5 0.07 0.03 4.03
C ASP A 5 -1.13 -0.56 3.28
N GLN A 6 -2.32 -0.42 3.85
CA GLN A 6 -3.54 -0.88 3.20
C GLN A 6 -3.80 -0.10 1.91
N TYR A 7 -3.68 1.22 1.95
CA TYR A 7 -3.85 2.06 0.76
C TYR A 7 -2.85 1.71 -0.35
N PHE A 8 -1.57 1.56 -0.02
CA PHE A 8 -0.54 1.17 -1.01
C PHE A 8 -0.75 -0.24 -1.54
N TYR A 9 -1.16 -1.18 -0.69
CA TYR A 9 -1.46 -2.54 -1.11
C TYR A 9 -2.58 -2.57 -2.15
N GLU A 10 -3.70 -1.90 -1.87
CA GLU A 10 -4.89 -1.90 -2.72
C GLU A 10 -4.73 -1.08 -4.00
N SER A 11 -4.07 0.09 -3.90
CA SER A 11 -3.99 1.05 -5.01
C SER A 11 -2.78 0.83 -5.93
N ALA A 12 -1.75 0.12 -5.47
CA ALA A 12 -0.55 -0.17 -6.25
C ALA A 12 -0.26 -1.68 -6.36
N ILE A 13 0.07 -2.35 -5.25
CA ILE A 13 0.63 -3.71 -5.29
C ILE A 13 -0.35 -4.73 -5.91
N LEU A 14 -1.62 -4.70 -5.51
CA LEU A 14 -2.65 -5.56 -6.11
C LEU A 14 -2.89 -5.26 -7.59
N LYS A 15 -2.81 -3.99 -7.99
CA LYS A 15 -2.98 -3.58 -9.40
C LYS A 15 -1.85 -4.12 -10.26
N ILE A 16 -0.60 -3.99 -9.79
CA ILE A 16 0.57 -4.56 -10.45
C ILE A 16 0.44 -6.07 -10.59
N ALA A 17 0.05 -6.77 -9.52
CA ALA A 17 -0.14 -8.21 -9.52
C ALA A 17 -1.15 -8.63 -10.61
N ALA A 18 -2.29 -7.93 -10.67
CA ALA A 18 -3.35 -8.16 -11.65
C ALA A 18 -3.01 -7.72 -13.09
N GLY A 19 -1.99 -6.88 -13.28
CA GLY A 19 -1.73 -6.23 -14.57
C GLY A 19 -2.67 -5.07 -14.87
N ASP A 20 -3.31 -4.51 -13.84
CA ASP A 20 -4.19 -3.36 -13.93
C ASP A 20 -3.41 -2.05 -13.82
N ARG A 21 -4.03 -0.96 -14.30
CA ARG A 21 -3.55 0.40 -14.05
C ARG A 21 -3.60 0.72 -12.56
N LEU A 22 -2.55 1.39 -12.07
CA LEU A 22 -2.51 1.85 -10.68
C LEU A 22 -3.60 2.90 -10.43
N THR A 23 -4.18 2.84 -9.23
CA THR A 23 -5.09 3.87 -8.73
C THR A 23 -4.47 4.65 -7.58
N LEU A 24 -3.18 4.43 -7.31
CA LEU A 24 -2.40 5.20 -6.37
C LEU A 24 -2.38 6.66 -6.82
N GLN A 25 -2.74 7.57 -5.94
CA GLN A 25 -2.74 9.01 -6.19
C GLN A 25 -2.24 9.77 -4.97
N HIS A 26 -1.87 11.03 -5.17
CA HIS A 26 -1.62 11.93 -4.06
C HIS A 26 -2.89 12.15 -3.26
N LEU A 27 -2.76 12.03 -1.94
CA LEU A 27 -3.82 12.30 -0.99
C LEU A 27 -3.46 13.55 -0.19
N ASN A 28 -4.46 14.26 0.32
CA ASN A 28 -4.24 15.21 1.40
C ASN A 28 -3.81 14.42 2.66
N TYR A 29 -2.55 14.57 3.05
CA TYR A 29 -1.97 13.78 4.15
C TYR A 29 -2.61 14.11 5.50
N ASP A 30 -3.02 15.36 5.72
CA ASP A 30 -3.64 15.76 6.98
C ASP A 30 -5.02 15.11 7.15
N GLU A 31 -5.83 15.16 6.10
CA GLU A 31 -7.14 14.48 6.07
C GLU A 31 -6.99 12.97 6.21
N PHE A 32 -6.06 12.37 5.46
CA PHE A 32 -5.81 10.93 5.53
C PHE A 32 -5.36 10.50 6.94
N ASN A 33 -4.42 11.23 7.53
CA ASN A 33 -3.92 10.93 8.87
C ASN A 33 -5.01 11.14 9.94
N GLN A 34 -5.85 12.16 9.78
CA GLN A 34 -6.98 12.39 10.68
C GLN A 34 -7.97 11.22 10.63
N GLU A 35 -8.33 10.73 9.44
CA GLU A 35 -9.22 9.57 9.29
C GLU A 35 -8.56 8.29 9.81
N ALA A 36 -7.26 8.11 9.58
CA ALA A 36 -6.51 6.98 10.13
C ALA A 36 -6.51 6.98 11.67
N MET A 37 -6.39 8.16 12.29
CA MET A 37 -6.48 8.34 13.74
C MET A 37 -7.88 8.06 14.27
N LYS A 38 -8.92 8.60 13.64
CA LYS A 38 -10.32 8.32 13.99
C LYS A 38 -10.61 6.82 13.95
N TYR A 39 -10.13 6.15 12.92
CA TYR A 39 -10.25 4.71 12.84
C TYR A 39 -9.50 4.01 13.98
N ALA A 40 -8.25 4.38 14.24
CA ALA A 40 -7.45 3.75 15.29
C ALA A 40 -8.08 3.84 16.68
N VAL A 41 -8.73 4.97 17.02
CA VAL A 41 -9.43 5.10 18.32
C VAL A 41 -10.75 4.33 18.37
N SER A 42 -11.31 3.94 17.22
CA SER A 42 -12.59 3.24 17.13
C SER A 42 -12.50 1.71 17.23
N VAL A 43 -11.28 1.14 17.19
CA VAL A 43 -11.05 -0.31 17.21
C VAL A 43 -10.11 -0.73 18.35
N PRO A 44 -10.22 -1.97 18.86
CA PRO A 44 -9.29 -2.48 19.86
C PRO A 44 -7.83 -2.49 19.35
N ALA A 45 -6.90 -2.20 20.26
CA ALA A 45 -5.47 -2.15 19.93
C ALA A 45 -4.93 -3.48 19.36
N GLU A 46 -5.38 -4.62 19.89
CA GLU A 46 -5.01 -5.94 19.39
C GLU A 46 -5.47 -6.16 17.94
N GLU A 47 -6.66 -5.67 17.59
CA GLU A 47 -7.18 -5.75 16.23
C GLU A 47 -6.38 -4.87 15.28
N LEU A 48 -5.94 -3.68 15.72
CA LEU A 48 -5.05 -2.83 14.93
C LEU A 48 -3.72 -3.50 14.63
N VAL A 49 -3.10 -4.11 15.64
CA VAL A 49 -1.83 -4.81 15.48
C VAL A 49 -2.00 -5.97 14.52
N LYS A 50 -3.06 -6.78 14.68
CA LYS A 50 -3.35 -7.89 13.77
C LYS A 50 -3.54 -7.40 12.34
N LYS A 51 -4.36 -6.36 12.12
CA LYS A 51 -4.58 -5.78 10.78
C LYS A 51 -3.29 -5.25 10.16
N ALA A 52 -2.42 -4.62 10.96
CA ALA A 52 -1.13 -4.15 10.47
C ALA A 52 -0.24 -5.31 9.98
N ILE A 53 -0.19 -6.40 10.75
CA ILE A 53 0.55 -7.61 10.38
C ILE A 53 -0.05 -8.26 9.13
N ASP A 54 -1.37 -8.43 9.09
CA ASP A 54 -2.06 -9.09 7.97
C ASP A 54 -1.80 -8.34 6.64
N VAL A 55 -1.95 -7.01 6.64
CA VAL A 55 -1.67 -6.19 5.45
C VAL A 55 -0.20 -6.30 5.03
N ARG A 56 0.74 -6.28 5.99
CA ARG A 56 2.18 -6.43 5.69
C ARG A 56 2.50 -7.79 5.07
N MET A 57 1.90 -8.86 5.60
CA MET A 57 2.07 -10.21 5.05
C MET A 57 1.46 -10.32 3.65
N ASN A 58 0.33 -9.66 3.40
CA ASN A 58 -0.27 -9.59 2.06
C ASN A 58 0.63 -8.87 1.06
N ILE A 59 1.23 -7.73 1.44
CA ILE A 59 2.21 -7.02 0.60
C ILE A 59 3.39 -7.93 0.27
N ILE A 60 4.01 -8.54 1.28
CA ILE A 60 5.19 -9.40 1.11
C ILE A 60 4.84 -10.63 0.26
N GLY A 61 3.74 -11.32 0.56
CA GLY A 61 3.30 -12.50 -0.19
C GLY A 61 3.01 -12.17 -1.65
N THR A 62 2.26 -11.10 -1.89
CA THR A 62 1.91 -10.68 -3.26
C THR A 62 3.16 -10.31 -4.05
N ILE A 63 4.08 -9.53 -3.48
CA ILE A 63 5.35 -9.16 -4.16
C ILE A 63 6.22 -10.40 -4.38
N ARG A 64 6.31 -11.32 -3.43
CA ARG A 64 7.11 -12.54 -3.58
C ARG A 64 6.62 -13.38 -4.76
N ASP A 65 5.31 -13.52 -4.88
CA ASP A 65 4.67 -14.37 -5.88
C ASP A 65 4.58 -13.70 -7.26
N MET A 66 4.92 -12.40 -7.39
CA MET A 66 5.05 -11.72 -8.68
C MET A 66 6.24 -12.28 -9.49
N PRO A 67 6.14 -12.25 -10.84
CA PRO A 67 7.29 -12.35 -11.73
C PRO A 67 8.36 -11.28 -11.44
N GLU A 68 9.64 -11.62 -11.61
CA GLU A 68 10.77 -10.71 -11.30
C GLU A 68 10.77 -9.43 -12.15
N ASP A 69 10.39 -9.53 -13.42
CA ASP A 69 10.24 -8.37 -14.32
C ASP A 69 9.25 -7.34 -13.77
N LYS A 70 8.09 -7.80 -13.25
CA LYS A 70 7.12 -6.92 -12.59
C LYS A 70 7.67 -6.22 -11.34
N LYS A 71 8.61 -6.82 -10.62
CA LYS A 71 9.19 -6.24 -9.39
C LYS A 71 10.16 -5.10 -9.68
N VAL A 72 10.77 -5.09 -10.87
CA VAL A 72 11.80 -4.13 -11.30
C VAL A 72 11.32 -3.15 -12.37
N GLU A 73 10.07 -3.26 -12.81
CA GLU A 73 9.43 -2.32 -13.74
C GLU A 73 9.04 -1.00 -13.04
N THR A 74 9.04 0.08 -13.83
CA THR A 74 8.51 1.39 -13.42
C THR A 74 7.07 1.52 -13.90
N TYR A 75 6.17 1.87 -12.97
CA TYR A 75 4.75 2.07 -13.24
C TYR A 75 4.39 3.55 -13.22
N THR A 76 3.24 3.90 -13.76
CA THR A 76 2.67 5.24 -13.64
C THR A 76 1.47 5.20 -12.71
N ASP A 77 1.48 6.05 -11.68
CA ASP A 77 0.37 6.21 -10.76
C ASP A 77 -0.79 7.01 -11.42
N ALA A 78 -1.89 7.20 -10.69
CA ALA A 78 -3.05 7.92 -11.21
C ALA A 78 -2.82 9.43 -11.36
N ASP A 79 -1.80 10.00 -10.69
CA ASP A 79 -1.36 11.39 -10.89
C ASP A 79 -0.41 11.55 -12.09
N GLY A 80 0.00 10.46 -12.74
CA GLY A 80 0.99 10.49 -13.81
C GLY A 80 2.45 10.48 -13.31
N LYS A 81 2.70 10.18 -12.03
CA LYS A 81 4.04 10.09 -11.47
C LYS A 81 4.56 8.66 -11.55
N GLU A 82 5.89 8.54 -11.61
CA GLU A 82 6.54 7.24 -11.58
C GLU A 82 6.39 6.56 -10.21
N PHE A 83 6.11 5.26 -10.24
CA PHE A 83 6.01 4.41 -9.06
C PHE A 83 6.92 3.19 -9.23
N PHE A 84 7.66 2.86 -8.17
CA PHE A 84 8.57 1.72 -8.12
C PHE A 84 8.44 0.96 -6.80
N ILE A 85 8.22 -0.36 -6.87
CA ILE A 85 7.95 -1.20 -5.69
C ILE A 85 9.08 -1.09 -4.63
N PRO A 86 10.38 -1.24 -4.96
CA PRO A 86 11.44 -1.11 -3.97
C PRO A 86 11.56 0.26 -3.29
N GLN A 87 11.09 1.35 -3.91
CA GLN A 87 11.08 2.67 -3.27
C GLN A 87 10.10 2.69 -2.09
N TYR A 88 8.94 2.05 -2.28
CA TYR A 88 7.93 1.92 -1.23
C TYR A 88 8.43 1.05 -0.06
N LEU A 89 9.09 -0.07 -0.35
CA LEU A 89 9.61 -0.98 0.68
C LEU A 89 10.76 -0.39 1.52
N LYS A 90 11.48 0.62 1.01
CA LYS A 90 12.55 1.32 1.76
C LYS A 90 12.04 2.42 2.68
N ALA A 91 10.85 2.96 2.41
CA ALA A 91 10.29 4.10 3.13
C ALA A 91 9.48 3.71 4.36
N SER A 92 9.44 2.41 4.70
CA SER A 92 8.54 1.86 5.72
C SER A 92 9.23 0.98 6.75
#